data_AF-A0A368E0F1-F1
#
_entry.id   AF-A0A368E0F1-F1
#
_cell.length_a   1.000
_cell.length_b   1.000
_cell.length_c   1.000
_cell.angle_alpha   90.00
_cell.angle_beta   90.00
_cell.angle_gamma   90.00
#
_symmetry.space_group_name_H-M   'P 1'
#
loop_
_entity.id
_entity.type
_entity.pdbx_description
1 polymer ?
#
loop_
_entity_poly.entity_id
_entity_poly.type
_entity_poly.pdbx_seq_one_letter_code
_entity_poly.pdbx_strand_id
1 'polypeptide(L)'
;MFTNKSKPIKIMIMLVAFIISSLSSFFLYKRLIVETNMLLSTLILFCITWAIIFFPFMIFQTFKYLRFSNNYYFKRKMESELFFKSIGVPLFRKILINSFFKYLNRRVYLKGKKGDRFIKFIEETKQSETSHFISLVITLGVQILLILDYRFYEFWMLLLFNVLFNLYPILLQRMNRFLIEKRIGISQ
;
A
#
# COMPACT_ATOMS: atom_id res chain seq x y z
N MET A 1 4.06 17.87 3.33
CA MET A 1 3.25 18.60 2.33
C MET A 1 1.95 19.15 2.90
N PHE A 2 1.27 18.49 3.87
CA PHE A 2 -0.02 18.97 4.40
C PHE A 2 -0.01 19.49 5.84
N THR A 3 1.12 19.50 6.54
CA THR A 3 1.16 19.73 7.99
C THR A 3 0.61 21.10 8.42
N ASN A 4 0.87 22.16 7.66
CA ASN A 4 0.49 23.55 8.02
C ASN A 4 -0.91 23.99 7.53
N LYS A 5 -1.67 23.14 6.84
CA LYS A 5 -3.01 23.51 6.34
C LYS A 5 -4.10 23.26 7.39
N SER A 6 -5.14 24.10 7.40
CA SER A 6 -6.31 23.92 8.26
C SER A 6 -7.05 22.62 7.92
N LYS A 7 -7.77 22.06 8.90
CA LYS A 7 -8.58 20.84 8.72
C LYS A 7 -9.54 20.91 7.51
N PRO A 8 -10.32 21.99 7.27
CA PRO A 8 -11.22 22.02 6.12
C PRO A 8 -10.47 21.99 4.78
N ILE A 9 -9.33 22.67 4.67
CA ILE A 9 -8.52 22.66 3.45
C ILE A 9 -7.97 21.26 3.17
N LYS A 10 -7.55 20.52 4.21
CA LYS A 10 -7.10 19.12 4.08
C LYS A 10 -8.21 18.23 3.54
N ILE A 11 -9.42 18.36 4.07
CA ILE A 11 -10.60 17.61 3.61
C ILE A 11 -10.91 17.95 2.15
N MET A 12 -10.93 19.23 1.79
CA MET A 12 -11.17 19.67 0.41
C MET A 12 -10.15 19.08 -0.57
N ILE A 13 -8.85 19.14 -0.25
CA ILE A 13 -7.80 18.54 -1.10
C ILE A 13 -8.02 17.04 -1.26
N MET A 14 -8.43 16.34 -0.20
CA MET A 14 -8.69 14.91 -0.26
C MET A 14 -9.92 14.56 -1.09
N LEU A 15 -11.00 15.34 -1.00
CA LEU A 15 -12.19 15.16 -1.83
C LEU A 15 -11.85 15.36 -3.31
N VAL A 16 -11.09 16.40 -3.63
CA VAL A 16 -10.61 16.64 -5.01
C VAL A 16 -9.73 15.47 -5.48
N ALA A 17 -8.78 15.02 -4.67
CA ALA A 17 -7.93 13.88 -5.01
C ALA A 17 -8.74 12.58 -5.20
N PHE A 18 -9.75 12.35 -4.37
CA PHE A 18 -10.66 11.22 -4.49
C PHE A 18 -11.44 11.25 -5.80
N ILE A 19 -12.04 12.39 -6.13
CA ILE A 19 -12.82 12.56 -7.37
C ILE A 19 -11.93 12.33 -8.59
N ILE A 20 -10.75 12.96 -8.63
CA ILE A 20 -9.80 12.79 -9.73
C ILE A 20 -9.37 11.33 -9.88
N SER A 21 -8.98 10.67 -8.78
CA SER A 21 -8.54 9.27 -8.77
C SER A 21 -9.67 8.31 -9.19
N SER A 22 -10.91 8.57 -8.75
CA SER A 22 -12.06 7.73 -9.08
C SER A 22 -12.47 7.90 -10.55
N LEU A 23 -12.53 9.14 -11.04
CA LEU A 23 -12.86 9.43 -12.44
C LEU A 23 -11.79 8.85 -13.38
N SER A 24 -10.49 9.06 -13.08
CA SER A 24 -9.42 8.52 -13.91
C SER A 24 -9.47 6.98 -13.93
N SER A 25 -9.67 6.34 -12.78
CA SER A 25 -9.81 4.88 -12.70
C SER A 25 -11.01 4.37 -13.50
N PHE A 26 -12.15 5.07 -13.45
CA PHE A 26 -13.34 4.73 -14.22
C PHE A 26 -13.12 4.82 -15.74
N PHE A 27 -12.53 5.92 -16.22
CA PHE A 27 -12.22 6.08 -17.64
C PHE A 27 -11.19 5.06 -18.13
N LEU A 28 -10.17 4.77 -17.31
CA LEU A 28 -9.19 3.73 -17.61
C LEU A 28 -9.82 2.34 -17.65
N TYR A 29 -10.73 2.03 -16.74
CA TYR A 29 -11.47 0.76 -16.77
C TYR A 29 -12.34 0.65 -18.02
N LYS A 30 -13.08 1.70 -18.38
CA LYS A 30 -13.85 1.71 -19.63
C LYS A 30 -12.98 1.48 -20.85
N ARG A 31 -11.79 2.11 -20.90
CA ARG A 31 -10.84 1.86 -21.97
C ARG A 31 -10.31 0.43 -21.95
N LEU A 32 -10.01 -0.11 -20.77
CA LEU A 32 -9.52 -1.48 -20.59
C LEU A 32 -10.50 -2.48 -21.21
N ILE A 33 -11.80 -2.35 -20.95
CA ILE A 33 -12.83 -3.32 -21.40
C ILE A 33 -12.94 -3.42 -22.93
N VAL A 34 -12.63 -2.36 -23.67
CA VAL A 34 -12.62 -2.39 -25.15
C VAL A 34 -11.22 -2.67 -25.73
N GLU A 35 -10.18 -2.68 -24.89
CA GLU A 35 -8.81 -2.89 -25.35
C GLU A 35 -8.53 -4.36 -25.64
N THR A 36 -7.85 -4.65 -26.74
CA THR A 36 -7.45 -6.02 -27.12
C THR A 36 -5.94 -6.22 -27.03
N ASN A 37 -5.16 -5.14 -27.06
CA ASN A 37 -3.71 -5.22 -26.97
C ASN A 37 -3.26 -5.51 -25.52
N MET A 38 -2.65 -6.67 -25.30
CA MET A 38 -2.19 -7.12 -23.98
C MET A 38 -1.21 -6.14 -23.29
N LEU A 39 -0.30 -5.54 -24.05
CA LEU A 39 0.67 -4.59 -23.51
C LEU A 39 -0.05 -3.33 -23.01
N LEU A 40 -0.95 -2.79 -23.81
CA LEU A 40 -1.74 -1.61 -23.43
C LEU A 40 -2.69 -1.92 -22.27
N SER A 41 -3.34 -3.09 -22.26
CA SER A 41 -4.13 -3.57 -21.10
C SER A 41 -3.28 -3.59 -19.84
N THR A 42 -2.05 -4.12 -19.91
CA THR A 42 -1.13 -4.18 -18.77
C THR A 42 -0.74 -2.78 -18.26
N LEU A 43 -0.44 -1.85 -19.17
CA LEU A 43 -0.13 -0.46 -18.79
C LEU A 43 -1.33 0.24 -18.15
N ILE A 44 -2.54 0.01 -18.67
CA ILE A 44 -3.78 0.53 -18.08
C ILE A 44 -4.00 -0.05 -16.68
N LEU A 45 -3.84 -1.36 -16.49
CA LEU A 45 -3.95 -2.01 -15.18
C LEU A 45 -2.92 -1.50 -14.18
N PHE A 46 -1.70 -1.21 -14.63
CA PHE A 46 -0.67 -0.60 -13.80
C PHE A 46 -1.14 0.78 -13.32
N CYS A 47 -1.64 1.63 -14.23
CA CYS A 47 -2.19 2.94 -13.89
C CYS A 47 -3.39 2.84 -12.92
N ILE A 48 -4.32 1.91 -13.15
CA ILE A 48 -5.47 1.66 -12.26
C ILE A 48 -4.98 1.25 -10.87
N THR A 49 -4.01 0.33 -10.78
CA THR A 49 -3.45 -0.13 -9.50
C THR A 49 -2.85 1.04 -8.72
N TRP A 50 -2.07 1.90 -9.39
CA TRP A 50 -1.49 3.08 -8.76
C TRP A 50 -2.52 4.12 -8.35
N ALA A 51 -3.58 4.32 -9.13
CA ALA A 51 -4.69 5.20 -8.77
C ALA A 51 -5.40 4.69 -7.50
N ILE A 52 -5.66 3.38 -7.41
CA ILE A 52 -6.27 2.74 -6.24
C ILE A 52 -5.36 2.88 -5.01
N ILE A 53 -4.05 2.69 -5.13
CA ILE A 53 -3.09 2.82 -4.02
C ILE A 53 -2.97 4.28 -3.55
N PHE A 54 -2.99 5.22 -4.49
CA PHE A 54 -2.77 6.63 -4.21
C PHE A 54 -3.79 7.21 -3.25
N PHE A 55 -5.06 6.84 -3.37
CA PHE A 55 -6.12 7.42 -2.56
C PHE A 55 -6.03 7.06 -1.06
N PRO A 56 -6.00 5.76 -0.65
CA PRO A 56 -5.74 5.39 0.73
C PRO A 56 -4.43 6.00 1.22
N PHE A 57 -3.35 5.94 0.44
CA PHE A 57 -2.10 6.59 0.83
C PHE A 57 -2.30 8.06 1.22
N MET A 58 -3.01 8.85 0.42
CA MET A 58 -3.31 10.26 0.71
C MET A 58 -4.16 10.46 1.97
N ILE A 59 -5.17 9.62 2.20
CA ILE A 59 -5.99 9.64 3.43
C ILE A 59 -5.08 9.48 4.64
N PHE A 60 -4.31 8.40 4.67
CA PHE A 60 -3.49 8.05 5.82
C PHE A 60 -2.38 9.09 6.03
N GLN A 61 -1.80 9.64 4.95
CA GLN A 61 -0.82 10.73 5.04
C GLN A 61 -1.39 12.01 5.68
N THR A 62 -2.69 12.25 5.53
CA THR A 62 -3.38 13.45 6.04
C THR A 62 -3.94 13.23 7.44
N PHE A 63 -4.52 12.05 7.68
CA PHE A 63 -5.14 11.67 8.95
C PHE A 63 -4.40 10.48 9.56
N LYS A 64 -3.25 10.77 10.17
CA LYS A 64 -2.38 9.75 10.78
C LYS A 64 -3.03 8.92 11.89
N TYR A 65 -4.13 9.40 12.45
CA TYR A 65 -4.90 8.69 13.48
C TYR A 65 -5.85 7.64 12.89
N LEU A 66 -6.18 7.71 11.59
CA LEU A 66 -6.97 6.67 10.93
C LEU A 66 -6.08 5.46 10.77
N ARG A 67 -6.52 4.32 11.29
CA ARG A 67 -5.87 3.01 11.20
C ARG A 67 -6.80 1.94 11.72
N PHE A 68 -6.43 0.68 11.54
CA PHE A 68 -7.15 -0.42 12.17
C PHE A 68 -6.96 -0.44 13.68
N SER A 69 -7.78 -1.23 14.37
CA SER A 69 -7.63 -1.45 15.81
C SER A 69 -6.25 -2.04 16.13
N ASN A 70 -5.72 -1.77 17.32
CA ASN A 70 -4.39 -2.23 17.70
C ASN A 70 -4.23 -3.76 17.59
N ASN A 71 -5.29 -4.51 17.86
CA ASN A 71 -5.30 -5.98 17.80
C ASN A 71 -4.97 -6.52 16.42
N TYR A 72 -5.27 -5.78 15.35
CA TYR A 72 -4.94 -6.17 13.97
C TYR A 72 -3.42 -6.26 13.74
N TYR A 73 -2.63 -5.43 14.42
CA TYR A 73 -1.19 -5.33 14.22
C TYR A 73 -0.37 -6.33 15.03
N PHE A 74 -1.00 -7.03 15.97
CA PHE A 74 -0.35 -8.07 16.75
C PHE A 74 0.23 -9.16 15.87
N LYS A 75 1.38 -9.67 16.31
CA LYS A 75 2.10 -10.73 15.64
C LYS A 75 1.32 -12.03 15.72
N ARG A 76 1.05 -12.65 14.58
CA ARG A 76 0.41 -13.96 14.53
C ARG A 76 1.45 -15.05 14.68
N LYS A 77 1.07 -16.22 15.20
CA LYS A 77 1.97 -17.38 15.39
C LYS A 77 2.75 -17.76 14.10
N MET A 78 2.09 -17.64 12.94
CA MET A 78 2.70 -17.97 11.65
C MET A 78 3.74 -16.95 11.17
N GLU A 79 3.75 -15.73 11.69
CA GLU A 79 4.59 -14.62 11.21
C GLU A 79 5.98 -14.63 11.82
N SER A 80 6.65 -15.76 11.67
CA SER A 80 8.04 -15.94 12.09
C SER A 80 9.02 -15.29 11.11
N GLU A 81 10.27 -15.08 11.55
CA GLU A 81 11.34 -14.64 10.65
C GLU A 81 11.55 -15.62 9.48
N LEU A 82 11.34 -16.93 9.72
CA LEU A 82 11.42 -17.96 8.69
C LEU A 82 10.29 -17.82 7.66
N PHE A 83 9.06 -17.54 8.11
CA PHE A 83 7.93 -17.31 7.22
C PHE A 83 8.18 -16.14 6.26
N PHE A 84 8.66 -15.00 6.77
CA PHE A 84 8.96 -13.86 5.89
C PHE A 84 10.10 -14.15 4.92
N LYS A 85 11.11 -14.92 5.36
CA LYS A 85 12.22 -15.36 4.49
C LYS A 85 11.74 -16.32 3.39
N SER A 86 10.89 -17.30 3.72
CA SER A 86 10.45 -18.33 2.76
C SER A 86 9.59 -17.75 1.64
N ILE A 87 8.74 -16.76 1.94
CA ILE A 87 7.91 -16.09 0.92
C ILE A 87 8.62 -14.92 0.23
N GLY A 88 9.92 -14.70 0.49
CA GLY A 88 10.75 -13.75 -0.24
C GLY A 88 10.60 -12.27 0.16
N VAL A 89 10.01 -11.94 1.31
CA VAL A 89 9.88 -10.53 1.76
C VAL A 89 11.23 -9.79 1.88
N PRO A 90 12.33 -10.42 2.35
CA PRO A 90 13.65 -9.78 2.35
C PRO A 90 14.16 -9.46 0.94
N LEU A 91 13.86 -10.29 -0.07
CA LEU A 91 14.23 -10.02 -1.46
C LEU A 91 13.43 -8.84 -2.00
N PHE A 92 12.11 -8.82 -1.78
CA PHE A 92 11.26 -7.69 -2.11
C PHE A 92 11.78 -6.38 -1.48
N ARG A 93 12.19 -6.42 -0.21
CA ARG A 93 12.83 -5.27 0.45
C ARG A 93 14.08 -4.79 -0.29
N LYS A 94 14.97 -5.71 -0.70
CA LYS A 94 16.19 -5.38 -1.46
C LYS A 94 15.85 -4.71 -2.80
N ILE A 95 14.85 -5.23 -3.52
CA ILE A 95 14.38 -4.64 -4.78
C ILE A 95 13.90 -3.21 -4.55
N LEU A 96 13.07 -2.97 -3.51
CA LEU A 96 12.54 -1.63 -3.23
C LEU A 96 13.63 -0.61 -2.90
N ILE A 97 14.63 -0.96 -2.08
CA ILE A 97 15.70 -0.03 -1.70
C ILE A 97 16.70 0.24 -2.83
N ASN A 98 16.83 -0.69 -3.78
CA ASN A 98 17.75 -0.56 -4.91
C ASN A 98 17.09 -0.04 -6.20
N SER A 99 15.77 0.16 -6.19
CA SER A 99 15.01 0.67 -7.34
C SER A 99 14.56 2.11 -7.14
N PHE A 100 13.83 2.65 -8.11
CA PHE A 100 13.22 3.98 -8.05
C PHE A 100 12.36 4.19 -6.79
N PHE A 101 11.77 3.12 -6.24
CA PHE A 101 10.94 3.15 -5.04
C PHE A 101 11.66 3.68 -3.80
N LYS A 102 13.00 3.62 -3.74
CA LYS A 102 13.78 4.21 -2.63
C LYS A 102 13.50 5.71 -2.47
N TYR A 103 13.19 6.42 -3.55
CA TYR A 103 12.90 7.84 -3.52
C TYR A 103 11.48 8.16 -3.07
N LEU A 104 10.55 7.21 -3.20
CA LEU A 104 9.17 7.35 -2.73
C LEU A 104 9.07 7.17 -1.20
N ASN A 105 10.02 6.45 -0.58
CA ASN A 105 10.01 6.12 0.85
C ASN A 105 11.11 6.80 1.67
N ARG A 106 11.43 8.07 1.39
CA ARG A 106 12.45 8.85 2.13
C ARG A 106 12.08 9.15 3.61
N ARG A 107 10.91 8.74 4.09
CA ARG A 107 10.43 9.08 5.44
C ARG A 107 10.95 8.16 6.54
N VAL A 108 11.57 7.04 6.14
CA VAL A 108 12.29 6.12 7.03
C VAL A 108 13.62 6.72 7.53
N TYR A 109 14.05 7.89 7.02
CA TYR A 109 15.21 8.62 7.53
C TYR A 109 14.83 9.44 8.77
N LEU A 110 14.91 8.77 9.92
CA LEU A 110 14.48 9.25 11.22
C LEU A 110 15.49 10.27 11.81
N LYS A 111 15.12 11.55 11.85
CA LYS A 111 15.78 12.61 12.66
C LYS A 111 15.17 12.63 14.07
N GLY A 112 15.99 12.63 15.15
CA GLY A 112 15.53 12.66 16.55
C GLY A 112 16.29 11.71 17.51
N LYS A 113 15.92 11.69 18.80
CA LYS A 113 16.47 10.77 19.82
C LYS A 113 16.14 9.31 19.46
N LYS A 114 16.99 8.34 19.83
CA LYS A 114 16.88 6.93 19.39
C LYS A 114 15.51 6.28 19.70
N GLY A 115 14.89 6.54 20.86
CA GLY A 115 13.60 5.96 21.25
C GLY A 115 12.41 6.46 20.42
N ASP A 116 12.23 7.78 20.30
CA ASP A 116 11.13 8.40 19.55
C ASP A 116 11.12 7.98 18.08
N ARG A 117 12.31 7.69 17.53
CA ARG A 117 12.49 7.22 16.16
C ARG A 117 11.87 5.84 15.93
N PHE A 118 12.04 4.91 16.86
CA PHE A 118 11.45 3.56 16.73
C PHE A 118 9.94 3.58 16.88
N ILE A 119 9.41 4.36 17.83
CA ILE A 119 7.95 4.50 18.01
C ILE A 119 7.34 5.11 16.76
N LYS A 120 7.91 6.21 16.24
CA LYS A 120 7.44 6.82 15.00
C LYS A 120 7.48 5.85 13.82
N PHE A 121 8.54 5.06 13.70
CA PHE A 121 8.66 4.03 12.67
C PHE A 121 7.54 2.99 12.79
N ILE A 122 7.28 2.46 13.99
CA ILE A 122 6.19 1.51 14.23
C ILE A 122 4.85 2.11 13.78
N GLU A 123 4.56 3.35 14.15
CA GLU A 123 3.31 4.02 13.77
C GLU A 123 3.20 4.22 12.24
N GLU A 124 4.29 4.58 11.57
CA GLU A 124 4.34 4.71 10.11
C GLU A 124 4.15 3.35 9.41
N THR A 125 4.68 2.25 9.96
CA THR A 125 4.45 0.90 9.41
C THR A 125 2.98 0.50 9.51
N LYS A 126 2.31 0.74 10.66
CA LYS A 126 0.89 0.44 10.86
C LYS A 126 0.01 1.22 9.89
N GLN A 127 0.34 2.49 9.71
CA GLN A 127 -0.36 3.39 8.79
C GLN A 127 -0.23 2.91 7.33
N SER A 128 0.99 2.59 6.89
CA SER A 128 1.24 2.08 5.53
C SER A 128 0.61 0.70 5.31
N GLU A 129 0.61 -0.16 6.33
CA GLU A 129 -0.05 -1.46 6.28
C GLU A 129 -1.54 -1.32 6.03
N THR A 130 -2.23 -0.42 6.75
CA THR A 130 -3.66 -0.17 6.54
C THR A 130 -3.96 0.41 5.16
N SER A 131 -3.14 1.34 4.66
CA SER A 131 -3.36 1.90 3.32
C SER A 131 -3.27 0.83 2.23
N HIS A 132 -2.29 -0.06 2.32
CA HIS A 132 -2.15 -1.16 1.36
C HIS A 132 -3.23 -2.23 1.53
N PHE A 133 -3.69 -2.50 2.76
CA PHE A 133 -4.79 -3.43 2.97
C PHE A 133 -6.09 -2.93 2.33
N ILE A 134 -6.44 -1.65 2.53
CA ILE A 134 -7.63 -1.07 1.90
C ILE A 134 -7.51 -1.10 0.38
N SER A 135 -6.32 -0.76 -0.15
CA SER A 135 -6.04 -0.85 -1.58
C SER A 135 -6.19 -2.28 -2.10
N LEU A 136 -5.70 -3.28 -1.35
CA LEU A 136 -5.83 -4.70 -1.67
C LEU A 136 -7.29 -5.10 -1.85
N VAL A 137 -8.14 -4.74 -0.89
CA VAL A 137 -9.58 -5.07 -0.90
C VAL A 137 -10.30 -4.37 -2.06
N ILE A 138 -10.01 -3.09 -2.32
CA ILE A 138 -10.60 -2.36 -3.46
C ILE A 138 -10.17 -3.02 -4.79
N THR A 139 -8.89 -3.39 -4.93
CA THR A 139 -8.39 -4.08 -6.13
C THR A 139 -9.03 -5.46 -6.32
N LEU A 140 -9.32 -6.20 -5.25
CA LEU A 140 -10.10 -7.46 -5.34
C LEU A 140 -11.50 -7.21 -5.93
N GLY A 141 -12.15 -6.10 -5.57
CA GLY A 141 -13.43 -5.71 -6.18
C GLY A 141 -13.33 -5.52 -7.69
N VAL A 142 -12.27 -4.86 -8.17
CA VAL A 142 -12.02 -4.69 -9.61
C VAL A 142 -11.72 -6.03 -10.30
N GLN A 143 -11.00 -6.93 -9.64
CA GLN A 143 -10.74 -8.27 -10.16
C GLN A 143 -12.03 -9.09 -10.36
N ILE A 144 -13.00 -8.95 -9.45
CA ILE A 144 -14.31 -9.59 -9.60
C ILE A 144 -15.00 -9.08 -10.86
N LEU A 145 -14.98 -7.76 -11.11
CA LEU A 145 -15.56 -7.19 -12.34
C LEU A 145 -14.90 -7.76 -13.60
N LEU A 146 -13.57 -7.89 -13.62
CA LEU A 146 -12.85 -8.49 -14.75
C LEU A 146 -13.22 -9.95 -15.00
N ILE A 147 -13.46 -10.74 -13.95
CA ILE A 147 -13.96 -12.12 -14.11
C ILE A 147 -15.37 -12.12 -14.71
N LEU A 148 -16.26 -11.24 -14.24
CA LEU A 148 -17.62 -11.13 -14.77
C LEU A 148 -17.64 -10.72 -16.26
N ASP A 149 -16.65 -9.94 -16.68
CA ASP A 149 -16.43 -9.52 -18.07
C ASP A 149 -15.61 -10.54 -18.90
N TYR A 150 -15.35 -11.76 -18.38
CA TYR A 150 -14.55 -12.82 -19.02
C TYR A 150 -13.12 -12.42 -19.40
N ARG A 151 -12.53 -11.44 -18.70
CA ARG A 151 -11.21 -10.86 -18.96
C ARG A 151 -10.11 -11.53 -18.15
N PHE A 152 -9.83 -12.80 -18.44
CA PHE A 152 -8.92 -13.63 -17.65
C PHE A 152 -7.46 -13.14 -17.66
N TYR A 153 -6.97 -12.65 -18.80
CA TYR A 153 -5.61 -12.10 -18.86
C TYR A 153 -5.46 -10.91 -17.91
N GLU A 154 -6.38 -9.95 -18.00
CA GLU A 154 -6.38 -8.77 -17.14
C GLU A 154 -6.56 -9.14 -15.66
N PHE A 155 -7.39 -10.14 -15.36
CA PHE A 155 -7.54 -10.67 -14.01
C PHE A 155 -6.21 -11.16 -13.43
N TRP A 156 -5.49 -12.02 -14.14
CA TRP A 156 -4.20 -12.55 -13.69
C TRP A 156 -3.13 -11.47 -13.57
N MET A 157 -3.10 -10.53 -14.51
CA MET A 157 -2.19 -9.39 -14.45
C MET A 157 -2.49 -8.46 -13.26
N LEU A 158 -3.78 -8.20 -12.99
CA LEU A 158 -4.18 -7.41 -11.83
C LEU A 158 -3.92 -8.17 -10.52
N LEU A 159 -4.02 -9.50 -10.51
CA LEU A 159 -3.62 -10.33 -9.36
C LEU A 159 -2.13 -10.20 -9.07
N LEU A 160 -1.30 -10.30 -10.11
CA LEU A 160 0.15 -10.08 -9.98
C LEU A 160 0.44 -8.69 -9.39
N PHE A 161 -0.18 -7.64 -9.92
CA PHE A 161 -0.01 -6.28 -9.40
C PHE A 161 -0.53 -6.13 -7.96
N ASN A 162 -1.67 -6.73 -7.61
CA ASN A 162 -2.20 -6.65 -6.26
C ASN A 162 -1.27 -7.36 -5.25
N VAL A 163 -0.69 -8.49 -5.65
CA VAL A 163 0.32 -9.19 -4.84
C VAL A 163 1.56 -8.31 -4.67
N LEU A 164 2.14 -7.80 -5.76
CA LEU A 164 3.38 -7.03 -5.73
C LEU A 164 3.26 -5.67 -5.04
N PHE A 165 2.17 -4.95 -5.27
CA PHE A 165 2.01 -3.55 -4.84
C PHE A 165 1.13 -3.37 -3.61
N ASN A 166 0.42 -4.40 -3.14
CA ASN A 166 -0.33 -4.34 -1.89
C ASN A 166 0.05 -5.43 -0.88
N LEU A 167 0.03 -6.70 -1.27
CA LEU A 167 0.31 -7.81 -0.35
C LEU A 167 1.76 -7.78 0.16
N TYR A 168 2.74 -7.70 -0.74
CA TYR A 168 4.15 -7.63 -0.35
C TYR A 168 4.49 -6.41 0.51
N PRO A 169 3.97 -5.20 0.22
CA PRO A 169 4.08 -4.06 1.13
C PRO A 169 3.49 -4.31 2.52
N ILE A 170 2.31 -4.92 2.64
CA ILE A 170 1.73 -5.29 3.95
C ILE A 170 2.70 -6.19 4.72
N LEU A 171 3.18 -7.25 4.08
CA LEU A 171 4.11 -8.21 4.69
C LEU A 171 5.43 -7.53 5.09
N LEU A 172 5.94 -6.61 4.26
CA LEU A 172 7.14 -5.85 4.54
C LEU A 172 6.98 -4.94 5.75
N GLN A 173 5.84 -4.25 5.89
CA GLN A 173 5.57 -3.41 7.06
C GLN A 173 5.53 -4.24 8.34
N ARG A 174 4.87 -5.41 8.30
CA ARG A 174 4.79 -6.34 9.43
C ARG A 174 6.16 -6.90 9.82
N MET A 175 6.92 -7.41 8.85
CA MET A 175 8.28 -7.92 9.08
C MET A 175 9.18 -6.84 9.71
N ASN A 176 9.19 -5.63 9.16
CA ASN A 176 10.04 -4.56 9.67
C ASN A 176 9.62 -4.12 11.08
N ARG A 177 8.32 -4.03 11.36
CA ARG A 177 7.80 -3.70 12.69
C ARG A 177 8.24 -4.71 13.74
N PHE A 178 8.03 -6.00 13.49
CA PHE A 178 8.38 -7.06 14.44
C PHE A 178 9.88 -7.13 14.73
N LEU A 179 10.73 -6.85 13.73
CA LEU A 179 12.17 -6.77 13.94
C LEU A 179 12.57 -5.61 14.86
N ILE A 180 11.89 -4.45 14.75
CA ILE A 180 12.14 -3.29 15.61
C ILE A 180 11.61 -3.53 17.01
N GLU A 181 10.38 -4.03 17.15
CA GLU A 181 9.76 -4.39 18.43
C GLU A 181 10.62 -5.35 19.25
N LYS A 182 11.13 -6.42 18.60
CA LYS A 182 12.11 -7.34 19.20
C LYS A 182 13.38 -6.63 19.67
N ARG A 183 13.89 -5.67 18.89
CA ARG A 183 15.13 -4.94 19.20
C ARG A 183 15.00 -3.99 20.39
N ILE A 184 13.80 -3.45 20.62
CA ILE A 184 13.52 -2.49 21.70
C ILE A 184 12.85 -3.12 22.92
N GLY A 185 12.62 -4.44 22.91
CA GLY A 185 12.04 -5.18 24.04
C GLY A 185 10.54 -4.97 24.22
N ILE A 186 9.82 -4.50 23.20
CA ILE A 186 8.36 -4.39 23.21
C ILE A 186 7.82 -5.62 22.48
N SER A 187 7.72 -6.77 23.17
CA SER A 187 7.03 -7.94 22.62
C SER A 187 5.54 -7.82 22.93
N GLN A 188 4.72 -7.67 21.88
CA GLN A 188 3.26 -7.83 21.95
C GLN A 188 2.88 -9.25 21.58
#